data_AF-A0A059LR07-F1
#
_entry.id   AF-A0A059LR07-F1
#
_cell.length_a   1.000
_cell.length_b   1.000
_cell.length_c   1.000
_cell.angle_alpha   90.00
_cell.angle_beta   90.00
_cell.angle_gamma   90.00
#
_symmetry.space_group_name_H-M   'P 1'
#
loop_
_entity.id
_entity.type
_entity.pdbx_description
1 polymer ?
#
loop_
_entity_poly.entity_id
_entity_poly.type
_entity_poly.pdbx_seq_one_letter_code
_entity_poly.pdbx_strand_id
1 'polypeptide(L)'
;AAPPKPEGQWAESAQRYYRMEGVYMGALENRNGFVPIRQPGSKWYLSEEDLPSGSPPIGTRYLAGWGYLLSRDLVHVLARTSAQWHLGAVQSAGEEQSGRSGEDGAEFRNSPTRNHTGPPYPQAPAWYRALPWEDVLVGTLLQQHGAMLQSHRGFSPAWRPCPEYTIVHHLDVDAPALMEALAAQEASGLWNIKWVQCTSGWHAAGSYEQWKRWRESLAGVEPI
;
A
#
# COMPACT_ATOMS: atom_id res chain seq x y z
N ALA A 1 -39.02 10.03 -32.51
CA ALA A 1 -37.78 10.67 -32.06
C ALA A 1 -37.90 10.91 -30.55
N ALA A 2 -36.92 10.46 -29.76
CA ALA A 2 -36.90 10.77 -28.33
C ALA A 2 -36.46 12.24 -28.15
N PRO A 3 -37.03 12.98 -27.19
CA PRO A 3 -36.65 14.38 -26.98
C PRO A 3 -35.19 14.47 -26.53
N PRO A 4 -34.45 15.52 -26.95
CA PRO A 4 -33.09 15.76 -26.50
C PRO A 4 -33.09 15.91 -24.98
N LYS A 5 -32.20 15.18 -24.31
CA LYS A 5 -32.01 15.34 -22.86
C LYS A 5 -31.37 16.71 -22.60
N PRO A 6 -31.83 17.46 -21.57
CA PRO A 6 -31.32 18.79 -21.29
C PRO A 6 -29.84 18.71 -20.87
N GLU A 7 -28.97 19.28 -21.70
CA GLU A 7 -27.58 19.60 -21.39
C GLU A 7 -27.58 20.66 -20.28
N GLY A 8 -27.31 20.27 -19.03
CA GLY A 8 -27.10 21.23 -17.93
C GLY A 8 -27.51 20.74 -16.54
N GLN A 9 -28.48 19.84 -16.40
CA GLN A 9 -28.97 19.41 -15.07
C GLN A 9 -28.11 18.33 -14.38
N TRP A 10 -27.14 17.74 -15.08
CA TRP A 10 -26.22 16.77 -14.48
C TRP A 10 -25.13 17.42 -13.63
N ALA A 11 -24.75 18.67 -13.91
CA ALA A 11 -23.59 19.30 -13.26
C ALA A 11 -23.83 19.68 -11.80
N GLU A 12 -25.03 20.22 -11.47
CA GLU A 12 -25.35 20.61 -10.08
C GLU A 12 -25.84 19.43 -9.24
N SER A 13 -26.46 18.42 -9.87
CA SER A 13 -26.93 17.20 -9.19
C SER A 13 -25.80 16.23 -8.86
N ALA A 14 -24.76 16.15 -9.71
CA ALA A 14 -23.57 15.32 -9.49
C ALA A 14 -22.63 15.88 -8.41
N GLN A 15 -22.85 17.12 -7.97
CA GLN A 15 -22.05 17.77 -6.92
C GLN A 15 -22.47 17.43 -5.50
N ARG A 16 -23.56 16.65 -5.30
CA ARG A 16 -23.67 15.79 -4.12
C ARG A 16 -22.76 14.59 -4.32
N TYR A 17 -21.47 14.86 -4.37
CA TYR A 17 -20.43 13.84 -4.40
C TYR A 17 -20.72 12.87 -3.26
N TYR A 18 -20.96 11.61 -3.59
CA TYR A 18 -20.85 10.53 -2.63
C TYR A 18 -19.44 10.60 -2.06
N ARG A 19 -19.31 11.22 -0.88
CA ARG A 19 -18.04 11.26 -0.18
C ARG A 19 -17.83 9.84 0.33
N MET A 20 -17.03 9.08 -0.40
CA MET A 20 -16.55 7.80 0.07
C MET A 20 -15.72 8.08 1.33
N GLU A 21 -16.20 7.65 2.49
CA GLU A 21 -15.54 7.75 3.79
C GLU A 21 -15.34 6.33 4.34
N GLY A 22 -14.25 6.11 5.07
CA GLY A 22 -13.94 4.81 5.67
C GLY A 22 -13.78 3.64 4.69
N VAL A 23 -13.48 3.90 3.42
CA VAL A 23 -13.30 2.85 2.41
C VAL A 23 -11.87 2.35 2.45
N TYR A 24 -11.68 1.09 2.85
CA TYR A 24 -10.44 0.34 2.67
C TYR A 24 -10.80 -1.00 2.02
N MET A 25 -10.63 -1.11 0.71
CA MET A 25 -11.13 -2.23 -0.10
C MET A 25 -10.06 -2.83 -1.00
N GLY A 26 -9.98 -4.16 -1.11
CA GLY A 26 -8.91 -4.83 -1.85
C GLY A 26 -8.99 -6.35 -1.77
N ALA A 27 -7.90 -7.03 -2.13
CA ALA A 27 -7.78 -8.48 -1.96
C ALA A 27 -7.26 -8.83 -0.55
N LEU A 28 -8.06 -9.54 0.25
CA LEU A 28 -7.59 -10.12 1.52
C LEU A 28 -6.83 -11.42 1.26
N GLU A 29 -5.52 -11.42 1.49
CA GLU A 29 -4.65 -12.57 1.23
C GLU A 29 -4.63 -13.56 2.40
N ASN A 30 -4.36 -13.08 3.61
CA ASN A 30 -4.36 -13.92 4.80
C ASN A 30 -5.58 -13.63 5.70
N ARG A 31 -6.55 -14.55 5.70
CA ARG A 31 -7.78 -14.44 6.51
C ARG A 31 -7.51 -14.44 8.01
N ASN A 32 -6.44 -15.11 8.44
CA ASN A 32 -6.04 -15.19 9.84
C ASN A 32 -5.19 -13.97 10.27
N GLY A 33 -4.98 -13.03 9.36
CA GLY A 33 -4.11 -11.89 9.58
C GLY A 33 -2.65 -12.22 9.36
N PHE A 34 -1.81 -11.20 9.50
CA PHE A 34 -0.41 -11.24 9.23
C PHE A 34 0.35 -12.18 10.18
N VAL A 35 1.24 -13.00 9.61
CA VAL A 35 2.16 -13.87 10.32
C VAL A 35 3.54 -13.72 9.66
N PRO A 36 4.60 -13.35 10.40
CA PRO A 36 5.91 -13.17 9.81
C PRO A 36 6.49 -14.50 9.33
N ILE A 37 7.11 -14.50 8.15
CA ILE A 37 7.83 -15.67 7.66
C ILE A 37 9.20 -15.70 8.33
N ARG A 38 9.46 -16.76 9.12
CA ARG A 38 10.71 -16.95 9.88
C ARG A 38 11.77 -17.75 9.14
N GLN A 39 11.57 -18.00 7.85
CA GLN A 39 12.49 -18.79 7.03
C GLN A 39 13.53 -17.88 6.37
N PRO A 40 14.83 -17.98 6.73
CA PRO A 40 15.88 -17.23 6.06
C PRO A 40 15.90 -17.52 4.57
N GLY A 41 16.09 -16.49 3.75
CA GLY A 41 16.07 -16.57 2.28
C GLY A 41 14.69 -16.36 1.65
N SER A 42 13.62 -16.25 2.43
CA SER A 42 12.36 -15.71 1.92
C SER A 42 12.51 -14.21 1.67
N LYS A 43 12.00 -13.70 0.54
CA LYS A 43 11.84 -12.24 0.33
C LYS A 43 11.04 -11.57 1.44
N TRP A 44 10.13 -12.32 2.05
CA TRP A 44 9.29 -11.87 3.15
C TRP A 44 9.82 -12.38 4.51
N TYR A 45 11.12 -12.62 4.63
CA TYR A 45 11.73 -12.98 5.90
C TYR A 45 11.70 -11.81 6.89
N LEU A 46 11.36 -12.10 8.14
CA LEU A 46 11.48 -11.16 9.26
C LEU A 46 11.93 -11.93 10.51
N SER A 47 12.99 -11.46 11.17
CA SER A 47 13.56 -12.15 12.33
C SER A 47 12.70 -11.99 13.59
N GLU A 48 12.88 -12.89 14.57
CA GLU A 48 12.20 -12.79 15.87
C GLU A 48 12.67 -11.56 16.67
N GLU A 49 13.91 -11.10 16.43
CA GLU A 49 14.47 -9.89 17.02
C GLU A 49 13.78 -8.63 16.46
N ASP A 50 13.60 -8.57 15.14
CA ASP A 50 12.96 -7.44 14.45
C ASP A 50 11.47 -7.32 14.79
N LEU A 51 10.80 -8.47 14.95
CA LEU A 51 9.39 -8.51 15.32
C LEU A 51 9.11 -9.70 16.23
N PRO A 52 9.11 -9.55 17.56
CA PRO A 52 8.82 -10.64 18.49
C PRO A 52 7.41 -11.21 18.35
N SER A 53 7.26 -12.50 18.65
CA SER A 53 5.96 -13.18 18.70
C SER A 53 5.03 -12.48 19.68
N GLY A 54 3.78 -12.25 19.26
CA GLY A 54 2.77 -11.54 20.05
C GLY A 54 2.86 -10.01 19.99
N SER A 55 3.84 -9.43 19.28
CA SER A 55 3.85 -7.99 18.99
C SER A 55 2.98 -7.65 17.77
N PRO A 56 2.34 -6.47 17.73
CA PRO A 56 1.78 -5.96 16.48
C PRO A 56 2.90 -5.86 15.43
N PRO A 57 2.62 -6.14 14.15
CA PRO A 57 1.29 -6.29 13.55
C PRO A 57 0.75 -7.73 13.50
N ILE A 58 1.29 -8.70 14.25
CA ILE A 58 0.86 -10.11 14.18
C ILE A 58 -0.66 -10.24 14.41
N GLY A 59 -1.34 -10.97 13.51
CA GLY A 59 -2.79 -11.16 13.51
C GLY A 59 -3.60 -10.02 12.87
N THR A 60 -2.96 -8.93 12.44
CA THR A 60 -3.65 -7.84 11.71
C THR A 60 -4.10 -8.32 10.35
N ARG A 61 -5.35 -8.07 9.98
CA ARG A 61 -5.81 -8.31 8.60
C ARG A 61 -5.41 -7.12 7.71
N TYR A 62 -4.90 -7.42 6.53
CA TYR A 62 -4.46 -6.42 5.57
C TYR A 62 -4.92 -6.79 4.16
N LEU A 63 -5.02 -5.79 3.30
CA LEU A 63 -5.27 -5.96 1.88
C LEU A 63 -3.93 -5.96 1.16
N ALA A 64 -3.71 -6.97 0.33
CA ALA A 64 -2.39 -7.25 -0.20
C ALA A 64 -1.93 -6.24 -1.27
N GLY A 65 -0.62 -6.07 -1.37
CA GLY A 65 0.06 -5.06 -2.20
C GLY A 65 -0.16 -5.13 -3.72
N TRP A 66 -0.88 -6.14 -4.25
CA TRP A 66 -1.27 -6.17 -5.67
C TRP A 66 -2.30 -5.09 -6.05
N GLY A 67 -2.96 -4.48 -5.06
CA GLY A 67 -3.83 -3.33 -5.26
C GLY A 67 -4.96 -3.25 -4.25
N TYR A 68 -5.25 -2.03 -3.82
CA TYR A 68 -6.38 -1.70 -2.95
C TYR A 68 -6.82 -0.24 -3.18
N LEU A 69 -8.03 0.08 -2.73
CA LEU A 69 -8.62 1.41 -2.75
C LEU A 69 -8.75 1.95 -1.33
N LEU A 70 -8.38 3.22 -1.16
CA LEU A 70 -8.53 3.97 0.07
C LEU A 70 -9.37 5.21 -0.17
N SER A 71 -10.31 5.48 0.73
CA SER A 71 -10.93 6.80 0.79
C SER A 71 -9.94 7.84 1.31
N ARG A 72 -10.15 9.09 0.90
CA ARG A 72 -9.24 10.22 1.20
C ARG A 72 -9.04 10.44 2.69
N ASP A 73 -10.07 10.26 3.51
CA ASP A 73 -10.00 10.37 4.97
C ASP A 73 -9.06 9.33 5.59
N LEU A 74 -9.08 8.08 5.11
CA LEU A 74 -8.15 7.05 5.58
C LEU A 74 -6.71 7.31 5.13
N VAL A 75 -6.51 7.85 3.92
CA VAL A 75 -5.17 8.32 3.48
C VAL A 75 -4.64 9.42 4.40
N HIS A 76 -5.49 10.37 4.82
CA HIS A 76 -5.08 11.40 5.78
C HIS A 76 -4.72 10.83 7.15
N VAL A 77 -5.44 9.81 7.60
CA VAL A 77 -5.11 9.09 8.84
C VAL A 77 -3.71 8.48 8.73
N LEU A 78 -3.43 7.73 7.67
CA LEU A 78 -2.11 7.12 7.42
C LEU A 78 -1.00 8.18 7.38
N ALA A 79 -1.16 9.20 6.53
CA ALA A 79 -0.14 10.23 6.35
C ALA A 79 0.17 10.98 7.65
N ARG A 80 -0.87 11.33 8.43
CA ARG A 80 -0.70 12.00 9.72
C ARG A 80 0.01 11.11 10.73
N THR A 81 -0.40 9.86 10.88
CA THR A 81 0.18 8.93 11.85
C THR A 81 1.64 8.64 11.52
N SER A 82 1.95 8.32 10.25
CA SER A 82 3.32 8.11 9.78
C SER A 82 4.20 9.36 9.95
N ALA A 83 3.67 10.56 9.67
CA ALA A 83 4.42 11.80 9.88
C ALA A 83 4.72 12.07 11.36
N GLN A 84 3.75 11.85 12.25
CA GLN A 84 3.95 12.01 13.70
C GLN A 84 5.04 11.07 14.21
N TRP A 85 4.99 9.80 13.80
CA TRP A 85 5.98 8.79 14.16
C TRP A 85 7.38 9.09 13.61
N HIS A 86 7.46 9.63 12.40
CA HIS A 86 8.73 10.08 11.83
C HIS A 86 9.31 11.28 12.59
N LEU A 87 8.50 12.28 12.93
CA LEU A 87 8.97 13.44 13.70
C LEU A 87 9.41 13.07 15.13
N GLY A 88 8.67 12.18 15.79
CA GLY A 88 9.07 11.66 17.11
C GLY A 88 10.41 10.92 17.07
N ALA A 89 10.69 10.18 15.97
CA ALA A 89 11.97 9.52 15.77
C ALA A 89 13.16 10.49 15.71
N VAL A 90 12.99 11.63 15.02
CA VAL A 90 14.04 12.63 14.85
C VAL A 90 14.33 13.37 16.16
N GLN A 91 13.30 13.69 16.95
CA GLN A 91 13.47 14.36 18.25
C GLN A 91 14.33 13.53 19.21
N SER A 92 14.04 12.24 19.32
CA SER A 92 14.76 11.36 20.26
C SER A 92 16.22 11.11 19.87
N ALA A 93 16.54 11.12 18.57
CA ALA A 93 17.93 11.02 18.12
C ALA A 93 18.77 12.28 18.42
N GLY A 94 18.13 13.46 18.43
CA GLY A 94 18.80 14.73 18.75
C GLY A 94 19.15 14.88 20.24
N GLU A 95 18.33 14.34 21.14
CA GLU A 95 18.57 14.40 22.59
C GLU A 95 19.77 13.53 23.01
N GLU A 96 19.97 12.36 22.41
CA GLU A 96 21.11 11.48 22.71
C GLU A 96 22.47 12.11 22.36
N GLN A 97 22.54 12.95 21.32
CA GLN A 97 23.79 13.62 20.92
C GLN A 97 24.14 14.82 21.83
N SER A 98 23.15 15.51 22.38
CA SER A 98 23.38 16.68 23.25
C SER A 98 24.00 16.31 24.61
N GLY A 99 23.92 15.05 25.05
CA GLY A 99 24.45 14.60 26.34
C GLY A 99 25.95 14.25 26.34
N ARG A 100 26.65 14.30 25.20
CA ARG A 100 28.02 13.78 25.06
C ARG A 100 29.13 14.81 24.86
N SER A 101 28.84 16.11 24.81
CA SER A 101 29.87 17.14 24.64
C SER A 101 30.36 17.70 25.99
N GLY A 102 31.25 16.96 26.64
CA GLY A 102 32.23 17.53 27.55
C GLY A 102 33.42 18.07 26.75
N GLU A 103 33.71 19.36 26.97
CA GLU A 103 35.04 19.97 26.94
C GLU A 103 35.88 19.80 25.65
N ASP A 104 35.73 20.74 24.69
CA ASP A 104 36.82 21.64 24.25
C ASP A 104 36.51 22.35 22.92
N GLY A 105 36.46 23.69 22.98
CA GLY A 105 36.97 24.59 21.94
C GLY A 105 36.19 24.80 20.63
N ALA A 106 35.76 26.07 20.45
CA ALA A 106 35.57 26.79 19.16
C ALA A 106 34.17 26.83 18.53
N GLU A 107 33.36 27.74 19.06
CA GLU A 107 32.62 28.81 18.36
C GLU A 107 32.18 28.57 16.89
N PHE A 108 31.24 27.66 16.65
CA PHE A 108 30.41 27.67 15.43
C PHE A 108 29.00 28.19 15.75
N ARG A 109 28.77 29.46 15.44
CA ARG A 109 27.55 30.21 15.75
C ARG A 109 26.42 29.96 14.74
N ASN A 110 25.26 29.62 15.30
CA ASN A 110 23.91 30.06 14.91
C ASN A 110 23.24 29.44 13.66
N SER A 111 22.80 28.20 13.79
CA SER A 111 21.48 27.84 13.27
C SER A 111 20.42 28.26 14.30
N PRO A 112 19.33 28.94 13.91
CA PRO A 112 18.29 29.33 14.85
C PRO A 112 17.65 28.06 15.43
N THR A 113 17.98 27.75 16.67
CA THR A 113 17.29 26.75 17.48
C THR A 113 15.86 27.23 17.67
N ARG A 114 14.97 26.79 16.78
CA ARG A 114 13.54 26.86 17.01
C ARG A 114 13.27 26.03 18.26
N ASN A 115 13.16 26.69 19.41
CA ASN A 115 12.64 26.09 20.62
C ASN A 115 11.19 25.66 20.33
N HIS A 116 11.03 24.41 19.88
CA HIS A 116 9.73 23.81 19.71
C HIS A 116 9.18 23.51 21.11
N THR A 117 8.48 24.47 21.71
CA THR A 117 7.78 24.34 23.01
C THR A 117 6.46 23.55 22.89
N GLY A 118 6.33 22.71 21.85
CA GLY A 118 5.16 21.85 21.69
C GLY A 118 5.28 20.58 22.56
N PRO A 119 4.16 19.89 22.84
CA PRO A 119 4.22 18.57 23.45
C PRO A 119 5.05 17.62 22.57
N PRO A 120 5.77 16.65 23.15
CA PRO A 120 6.57 15.69 22.39
C PRO A 120 5.69 14.90 21.42
N TYR A 121 6.19 14.66 20.21
CA TYR A 121 5.48 13.78 19.27
C TYR A 121 5.45 12.35 19.80
N PRO A 122 4.36 11.60 19.58
CA PRO A 122 4.32 10.19 19.98
C PRO A 122 5.42 9.42 19.25
N GLN A 123 6.21 8.66 19.99
CA GLN A 123 7.22 7.78 19.39
C GLN A 123 6.55 6.65 18.61
N ALA A 124 7.13 6.33 17.46
CA ALA A 124 6.77 5.14 16.71
C ALA A 124 7.03 3.89 17.57
N PRO A 125 6.14 2.89 17.57
CA PRO A 125 6.44 1.62 18.22
C PRO A 125 7.63 0.94 17.53
N ALA A 126 8.39 0.14 18.27
CA ALA A 126 9.64 -0.46 17.77
C ALA A 126 9.44 -1.25 16.46
N TRP A 127 8.35 -2.02 16.37
CA TRP A 127 8.01 -2.81 15.18
C TRP A 127 7.79 -1.96 13.92
N TYR A 128 7.44 -0.68 14.04
CA TYR A 128 7.13 0.17 12.88
C TYR A 128 8.34 0.34 11.95
N ARG A 129 9.53 0.52 12.53
CA ARG A 129 10.76 0.67 11.74
C ARG A 129 11.28 -0.66 11.20
N ALA A 130 10.95 -1.74 11.89
CA ALA A 130 11.37 -3.08 11.56
C ALA A 130 10.47 -3.78 10.53
N LEU A 131 9.29 -3.22 10.23
CA LEU A 131 8.32 -3.81 9.30
C LEU A 131 8.52 -3.27 7.87
N PRO A 132 9.10 -4.07 6.95
CA PRO A 132 9.35 -3.61 5.57
C PRO A 132 8.11 -3.74 4.66
N TRP A 133 6.98 -4.21 5.18
CA TRP A 133 5.79 -4.55 4.39
C TRP A 133 4.73 -3.47 4.48
N GLU A 134 4.63 -2.69 3.41
CA GLU A 134 3.74 -1.54 3.27
C GLU A 134 2.28 -1.90 3.47
N ASP A 135 1.82 -3.00 2.88
CA ASP A 135 0.43 -3.43 2.94
C ASP A 135 0.02 -3.88 4.35
N VAL A 136 0.90 -4.63 5.04
CA VAL A 136 0.74 -4.98 6.45
C VAL A 136 0.70 -3.71 7.30
N LEU A 137 1.62 -2.77 7.05
CA LEU A 137 1.68 -1.50 7.78
C LEU A 137 0.38 -0.70 7.62
N VAL A 138 -0.10 -0.54 6.39
CA VAL A 138 -1.37 0.13 6.09
C VAL A 138 -2.52 -0.54 6.82
N GLY A 139 -2.62 -1.87 6.73
CA GLY A 139 -3.65 -2.64 7.43
C GLY A 139 -3.63 -2.40 8.95
N THR A 140 -2.44 -2.41 9.56
CA THR A 140 -2.27 -2.20 11.00
C THR A 140 -2.66 -0.81 11.43
N LEU A 141 -2.17 0.21 10.74
CA LEU A 141 -2.49 1.60 11.06
C LEU A 141 -3.99 1.87 10.93
N LEU A 142 -4.61 1.42 9.85
CA LEU A 142 -6.04 1.61 9.62
C LEU A 142 -6.88 0.87 10.65
N GLN A 143 -6.53 -0.36 11.01
CA GLN A 143 -7.24 -1.13 12.03
C GLN A 143 -7.12 -0.47 13.43
N GLN A 144 -5.96 0.09 13.78
CA GLN A 144 -5.78 0.87 15.02
C GLN A 144 -6.67 2.11 15.09
N HIS A 145 -7.03 2.67 13.94
CA HIS A 145 -7.96 3.79 13.82
C HIS A 145 -9.42 3.37 13.57
N GLY A 146 -9.75 2.08 13.74
CA GLY A 146 -11.11 1.56 13.62
C GLY A 146 -11.65 1.48 12.19
N ALA A 147 -10.79 1.61 11.17
CA ALA A 147 -11.21 1.41 9.79
C ALA A 147 -11.59 -0.05 9.54
N MET A 148 -12.65 -0.25 8.76
CA MET A 148 -13.11 -1.58 8.39
C MET A 148 -12.52 -2.00 7.04
N LEU A 149 -11.78 -3.10 7.05
CA LEU A 149 -11.29 -3.75 5.83
C LEU A 149 -12.44 -4.42 5.07
N GLN A 150 -12.50 -4.20 3.77
CA GLN A 150 -13.48 -4.77 2.86
C GLN A 150 -12.79 -5.65 1.81
N SER A 151 -12.90 -6.97 1.96
CA SER A 151 -12.37 -7.90 0.96
C SER A 151 -13.27 -7.93 -0.27
N HIS A 152 -12.69 -7.77 -1.46
CA HIS A 152 -13.43 -7.76 -2.71
C HIS A 152 -12.73 -8.61 -3.78
N ARG A 153 -13.49 -9.53 -4.40
CA ARG A 153 -12.97 -10.48 -5.41
C ARG A 153 -12.52 -9.85 -6.73
N GLY A 154 -12.89 -8.59 -6.96
CA GLY A 154 -12.51 -7.83 -8.15
C GLY A 154 -11.05 -7.36 -8.15
N PHE A 155 -10.32 -7.55 -7.05
CA PHE A 155 -8.88 -7.30 -6.98
C PHE A 155 -8.15 -8.60 -7.24
N SER A 156 -7.33 -8.64 -8.29
CA SER A 156 -6.70 -9.87 -8.78
C SER A 156 -5.19 -9.66 -8.96
N PRO A 157 -4.36 -10.63 -8.53
CA PRO A 157 -2.92 -10.59 -8.74
C PRO A 157 -2.55 -11.01 -10.18
N ALA A 158 -1.30 -10.75 -10.56
CA ALA A 158 -0.81 -10.91 -11.94
C ALA A 158 -0.93 -12.33 -12.51
N TRP A 159 -0.83 -13.38 -11.69
CA TRP A 159 -0.91 -14.75 -12.20
C TRP A 159 -2.35 -15.26 -12.36
N ARG A 160 -3.38 -14.51 -11.94
CA ARG A 160 -4.78 -14.93 -12.03
C ARG A 160 -5.45 -14.41 -13.31
N PRO A 161 -6.56 -15.03 -13.75
CA PRO A 161 -7.38 -14.47 -14.84
C PRO A 161 -7.97 -13.08 -14.50
N CYS A 162 -8.36 -12.37 -15.55
CA CYS A 162 -9.17 -11.13 -15.53
C CYS A 162 -10.63 -11.44 -15.89
N PRO A 163 -11.48 -11.84 -14.93
CA PRO A 163 -12.93 -11.93 -15.18
C PRO A 163 -13.56 -10.55 -15.42
N GLU A 164 -14.77 -10.54 -15.96
CA GLU A 164 -15.56 -9.32 -16.25
C GLU A 164 -15.82 -8.41 -15.03
N TYR A 165 -15.72 -8.94 -13.81
CA TYR A 165 -15.91 -8.19 -12.56
C TYR A 165 -14.59 -7.69 -11.94
N THR A 166 -13.46 -7.81 -12.65
CA THR A 166 -12.18 -7.28 -12.19
C THR A 166 -12.22 -5.75 -12.15
N ILE A 167 -11.90 -5.19 -10.99
CA ILE A 167 -11.79 -3.74 -10.73
C ILE A 167 -10.32 -3.31 -10.84
N VAL A 168 -9.42 -4.08 -10.23
CA VAL A 168 -7.97 -3.84 -10.26
C VAL A 168 -7.26 -5.15 -10.56
N HIS A 169 -6.38 -5.12 -11.55
CA HIS A 169 -5.50 -6.22 -11.88
C HIS A 169 -4.05 -5.78 -11.73
N HIS A 170 -3.28 -6.47 -10.91
CA HIS A 170 -1.85 -6.20 -10.80
C HIS A 170 -1.15 -6.74 -12.05
N LEU A 171 -0.49 -5.88 -12.81
CA LEU A 171 0.23 -6.32 -14.01
C LEU A 171 1.68 -6.70 -13.72
N ASP A 172 2.25 -6.29 -12.58
CA ASP A 172 3.68 -6.48 -12.25
C ASP A 172 4.58 -6.12 -13.46
N VAL A 173 5.42 -7.06 -13.90
CA VAL A 173 6.35 -6.92 -15.04
C VAL A 173 5.65 -6.80 -16.40
N ASP A 174 4.36 -7.15 -16.50
CA ASP A 174 3.59 -7.02 -17.73
C ASP A 174 3.16 -5.57 -18.02
N ALA A 175 3.19 -4.68 -17.03
CA ALA A 175 2.59 -3.35 -17.14
C ALA A 175 3.09 -2.57 -18.37
N PRO A 176 4.41 -2.45 -18.65
CA PRO A 176 4.89 -1.67 -19.80
C PRO A 176 4.40 -2.23 -21.15
N ALA A 177 4.27 -3.56 -21.27
CA ALA A 177 3.88 -4.21 -22.52
C ALA A 177 2.35 -4.20 -22.75
N LEU A 178 1.55 -4.19 -21.68
CA LEU A 178 0.10 -4.32 -21.79
C LEU A 178 -0.66 -2.98 -21.72
N MET A 179 -0.12 -1.95 -21.07
CA MET A 179 -0.87 -0.71 -20.79
C MET A 179 -1.42 -0.04 -22.06
N GLU A 180 -0.66 0.05 -23.15
CA GLU A 180 -1.13 0.67 -24.39
C GLU A 180 -2.30 -0.11 -25.02
N ALA A 181 -2.16 -1.44 -25.13
CA ALA A 181 -3.21 -2.29 -25.69
C ALA A 181 -4.48 -2.29 -24.83
N LEU A 182 -4.34 -2.29 -23.50
CA LEU A 182 -5.46 -2.21 -22.57
C LEU A 182 -6.19 -0.86 -22.68
N ALA A 183 -5.45 0.25 -22.82
CA ALA A 183 -6.03 1.58 -23.02
C ALA A 183 -6.80 1.67 -24.34
N ALA A 184 -6.27 1.11 -25.42
CA ALA A 184 -6.97 1.04 -26.71
C ALA A 184 -8.27 0.21 -26.61
N GLN A 185 -8.25 -0.90 -25.86
CA GLN A 185 -9.44 -1.71 -25.63
C GLN A 185 -10.50 -1.00 -24.79
N GLU A 186 -10.10 -0.27 -23.74
CA GLU A 186 -11.01 0.59 -22.96
C GLU A 186 -11.67 1.64 -23.85
N ALA A 187 -10.87 2.36 -24.65
CA ALA A 187 -11.40 3.37 -25.58
C ALA A 187 -12.38 2.79 -26.62
N SER A 188 -12.21 1.51 -27.00
CA SER A 188 -13.12 0.81 -27.91
C SER A 188 -14.42 0.32 -27.26
N GLY A 189 -14.51 0.31 -25.92
CA GLY A 189 -15.62 -0.25 -25.16
C GLY A 189 -15.65 -1.79 -25.12
N LEU A 190 -14.58 -2.47 -25.56
CA LEU A 190 -14.49 -3.93 -25.62
C LEU A 190 -14.70 -4.60 -24.25
N TRP A 191 -14.31 -3.92 -23.17
CA TRP A 191 -14.50 -4.35 -21.78
C TRP A 191 -15.97 -4.64 -21.43
N ASN A 192 -16.92 -4.00 -22.10
CA ASN A 192 -18.35 -4.16 -21.82
C ASN A 192 -18.96 -5.44 -22.43
N ILE A 193 -18.24 -6.12 -23.32
CA ILE A 193 -18.80 -7.22 -24.13
C ILE A 193 -17.98 -8.51 -24.07
N LYS A 194 -16.70 -8.44 -23.67
CA LYS A 194 -15.81 -9.59 -23.55
C LYS A 194 -14.81 -9.42 -22.41
N TRP A 195 -14.48 -10.52 -21.76
CA TRP A 195 -13.30 -10.63 -20.93
C TRP A 195 -12.02 -10.38 -21.74
N VAL A 196 -11.04 -9.75 -21.10
CA VAL A 196 -9.74 -9.42 -21.68
C VAL A 196 -8.68 -10.28 -21.02
N GLN A 197 -7.73 -10.78 -21.82
CA GLN A 197 -6.55 -11.41 -21.27
C GLN A 197 -5.59 -10.32 -20.78
N CYS A 198 -5.45 -10.16 -19.46
CA CYS A 198 -4.58 -9.17 -18.84
C CYS A 198 -3.18 -9.69 -18.48
N THR A 199 -2.79 -10.86 -18.97
CA THR A 199 -1.50 -11.47 -18.66
C THR A 199 -0.75 -11.76 -19.94
N SER A 200 0.56 -11.51 -19.94
CA SER A 200 1.46 -11.91 -21.03
C SER A 200 2.36 -13.06 -20.60
N GLY A 201 3.12 -13.64 -21.54
CA GLY A 201 4.12 -14.65 -21.21
C GLY A 201 3.66 -16.12 -21.23
N TRP A 202 4.58 -16.99 -20.82
CA TRP A 202 4.46 -18.45 -20.96
C TRP A 202 4.14 -19.10 -19.61
N HIS A 203 2.93 -18.84 -19.11
CA HIS A 203 2.43 -19.49 -17.90
C HIS A 203 0.92 -19.75 -17.99
N ALA A 204 0.46 -20.80 -17.32
CA ALA A 204 -0.96 -21.07 -17.19
C ALA A 204 -1.64 -20.04 -16.27
N ALA A 205 -2.84 -19.62 -16.65
CA ALA A 205 -3.65 -18.74 -15.81
C ALA A 205 -3.99 -19.43 -14.48
N GLY A 206 -3.84 -18.71 -13.37
CA GLY A 206 -3.99 -19.21 -12.01
C GLY A 206 -2.76 -19.90 -11.43
N SER A 207 -1.68 -20.08 -12.19
CA SER A 207 -0.47 -20.77 -11.72
C SER A 207 0.62 -19.79 -11.25
N TYR A 208 0.67 -19.53 -9.94
CA TYR A 208 1.70 -18.69 -9.33
C TYR A 208 3.12 -19.18 -9.66
N GLU A 209 3.40 -20.49 -9.51
CA GLU A 209 4.73 -21.06 -9.74
C GLU A 209 5.19 -21.00 -11.20
N GLN A 210 4.27 -21.08 -12.17
CA GLN A 210 4.63 -20.89 -13.58
C GLN A 210 4.87 -19.42 -13.89
N TRP A 211 4.00 -18.53 -13.40
CA TRP A 211 4.16 -17.09 -13.52
C TRP A 211 5.48 -16.62 -12.91
N LYS A 212 5.80 -17.06 -11.68
CA LYS A 212 7.05 -16.74 -10.99
C LYS A 212 8.26 -17.15 -11.83
N ARG A 213 8.32 -18.42 -12.27
CA ARG A 213 9.43 -18.92 -13.10
C ARG A 213 9.60 -18.14 -14.41
N TRP A 214 8.49 -17.81 -15.06
CA TRP A 214 8.51 -16.99 -16.28
C TRP A 214 9.02 -15.57 -16.00
N ARG A 215 8.48 -14.89 -14.98
CA ARG A 215 8.91 -13.56 -14.53
C ARG A 215 10.41 -13.54 -14.24
N GLU A 216 10.92 -14.53 -13.51
CA GLU A 216 12.33 -14.63 -13.12
C GLU A 216 13.26 -14.97 -14.29
N SER A 217 12.73 -15.41 -15.43
CA SER A 217 13.50 -15.61 -16.67
C SER A 217 13.68 -14.34 -17.49
N LEU A 218 12.98 -13.26 -17.17
CA LEU A 218 13.07 -11.99 -17.89
C LEU A 218 14.35 -11.24 -17.53
N ALA A 219 15.00 -10.66 -18.53
CA ALA A 219 16.22 -9.89 -18.33
C ALA A 219 15.98 -8.68 -17.43
N GLY A 220 16.81 -8.51 -16.40
CA GLY A 220 16.74 -7.37 -15.47
C GLY A 220 15.68 -7.49 -14.37
N VAL A 221 14.97 -8.62 -14.26
CA VAL A 221 14.00 -8.87 -13.19
C VAL A 221 14.66 -9.65 -12.05
N GLU A 222 14.66 -9.09 -10.85
CA GLU A 222 15.19 -9.77 -9.66
C GLU A 222 14.27 -10.91 -9.19
N PRO A 223 14.83 -12.06 -8.73
CA PRO A 223 14.07 -13.16 -8.12
C PRO A 223 13.27 -12.74 -6.88
N ILE A 224 12.12 -13.39 -6.64
CA ILE A 224 11.25 -13.13 -5.47
C ILE A 224 11.14 -14.31 -4.52
#